data_AF-A0A2E7Z678-F1
#
_entry.id   AF-A0A2E7Z678-F1
#
_cell.length_a   1.000
_cell.length_b   1.000
_cell.length_c   1.000
_cell.angle_alpha   90.00
_cell.angle_beta   90.00
_cell.angle_gamma   90.00
#
_symmetry.space_group_name_H-M   'P 1'
#
loop_
_entity.id
_entity.type
_entity.pdbx_description
1 polymer ?
#
loop_
_entity_poly.entity_id
_entity_poly.type
_entity_poly.pdbx_seq_one_letter_code
_entity_poly.pdbx_strand_id
1 'polypeptide(L)'
;MSPCYGYGRGKKPYFYYQCTKRQHQAGCAMANVPAQPLEDVIVRRLNQLSKQDRTIEHLVKETMAGTAELTQNLEYRLANLQGQRVQVQAKIDALVESIADRQKTGKSIGRRLVELEEQSEQLENEILDLDMEIDATKKKAVNANALSASLTTFNDFYQEATPEEQRELIQLRVNQLVWTPDEIRLSLLDGEEAAVTAVQCKATTGSPDVGFTEPLGVWDKFLISQGVRGNTRYIEIGRQPRRAALKVAKHRNPLKQALAYQALLDAGAVDSQTELARLCSTPRSTISAYLRLLGLDAKVQAETIALDDDDERLDTLTESQLRGLLGKRSSDQRKRLSVLLDGNTR
;
A
#
# COMPACT_ATOMS: atom_id res chain seq x y z
N MET A 1 14.55 -14.05 -10.39
CA MET A 1 15.51 -13.96 -9.27
C MET A 1 15.76 -15.38 -8.80
N SER A 2 17.01 -15.74 -8.49
CA SER A 2 17.38 -17.09 -8.03
C SER A 2 17.63 -17.07 -6.52
N PRO A 3 17.06 -17.99 -5.73
CA PRO A 3 17.36 -18.11 -4.32
C PRO A 3 18.77 -18.68 -4.12
N CYS A 4 19.54 -18.07 -3.22
CA CYS A 4 20.89 -18.47 -2.87
C CYS A 4 21.08 -18.37 -1.36
N TYR A 5 22.07 -19.09 -0.83
CA TYR A 5 22.43 -19.03 0.57
C TYR A 5 23.94 -18.90 0.74
N GLY A 6 24.37 -18.37 1.88
CA GLY A 6 25.76 -18.29 2.28
C GLY A 6 25.90 -18.36 3.79
N TYR A 7 27.12 -18.50 4.29
CA TYR A 7 27.37 -18.55 5.74
C TYR A 7 27.98 -17.23 6.21
N GLY A 8 27.34 -16.60 7.19
CA GLY A 8 27.86 -15.39 7.83
C GLY A 8 29.01 -15.69 8.80
N ARG A 9 29.63 -14.63 9.34
CA ARG A 9 30.74 -14.71 10.31
C ARG A 9 30.44 -15.56 11.57
N GLY A 10 29.16 -15.87 11.85
CA GLY A 10 28.72 -16.68 12.99
C GLY A 10 28.22 -18.08 12.63
N LYS A 11 28.58 -18.65 11.46
CA LYS A 11 28.07 -19.95 10.93
C LYS A 11 26.56 -20.05 10.75
N LYS A 12 25.81 -18.95 10.93
CA LYS A 12 24.38 -18.90 10.63
C LYS A 12 24.18 -18.80 9.12
N PRO A 13 23.25 -19.59 8.54
CA PRO A 13 22.88 -19.47 7.13
C PRO A 13 22.21 -18.12 6.89
N TYR A 14 22.58 -17.46 5.80
CA TYR A 14 22.02 -16.21 5.33
C TYR A 14 21.46 -16.42 3.93
N PHE A 15 20.16 -16.19 3.78
CA PHE A 15 19.42 -16.39 2.53
C PHE A 15 19.29 -15.06 1.78
N TYR A 16 19.53 -15.10 0.47
CA TYR A 16 19.44 -13.93 -0.39
C TYR A 16 19.00 -14.33 -1.80
N TYR A 17 18.39 -13.38 -2.49
CA TYR A 17 18.05 -13.50 -3.89
C TYR A 17 19.10 -12.82 -4.77
N GLN A 18 19.50 -13.49 -5.84
CA GLN A 18 20.43 -12.98 -6.84
C GLN A 18 19.73 -12.86 -8.20
N CYS A 19 20.15 -11.89 -9.02
CA CYS A 19 19.69 -11.83 -10.40
C CYS A 19 20.17 -13.07 -11.17
N THR A 20 19.26 -13.80 -11.80
CA THR A 20 19.56 -15.02 -12.57
C THR A 20 20.53 -14.75 -13.71
N LYS A 21 20.43 -13.56 -14.35
CA LYS A 21 21.42 -13.12 -15.34
C LYS A 21 22.82 -13.01 -14.72
N ARG A 22 22.96 -12.43 -13.53
CA ARG A 22 24.25 -12.31 -12.81
C ARG A 22 24.84 -13.68 -12.41
N GLN A 23 23.99 -14.66 -12.14
CA GLN A 23 24.42 -16.01 -11.75
C GLN A 23 25.02 -16.78 -12.94
N HIS A 24 24.49 -16.58 -14.15
CA HIS A 24 24.93 -17.30 -15.35
C HIS A 24 25.80 -16.45 -16.31
N GLN A 25 25.75 -15.13 -16.26
CA GLN A 25 26.49 -14.18 -17.11
C GLN A 25 26.90 -12.91 -16.32
N ALA A 26 28.12 -12.42 -16.52
CA ALA A 26 28.71 -11.31 -15.75
C ALA A 26 28.21 -9.90 -16.14
N GLY A 27 26.93 -9.72 -16.47
CA GLY A 27 26.39 -8.49 -17.08
C GLY A 27 25.43 -7.64 -16.22
N CYS A 28 25.13 -8.02 -14.97
CA CYS A 28 24.13 -7.33 -14.16
C CYS A 28 24.72 -6.73 -12.88
N ALA A 29 24.61 -5.40 -12.74
CA ALA A 29 25.13 -4.63 -11.61
C ALA A 29 24.22 -4.67 -10.35
N MET A 30 23.07 -5.36 -10.41
CA MET A 30 22.14 -5.44 -9.28
C MET A 30 22.75 -6.14 -8.07
N ALA A 31 22.59 -5.53 -6.90
CA ALA A 31 23.03 -6.07 -5.62
C ALA A 31 22.21 -7.31 -5.19
N ASN A 32 22.79 -8.14 -4.33
CA ASN A 32 22.07 -9.26 -3.71
C ASN A 32 21.02 -8.73 -2.75
N VAL A 33 19.80 -9.24 -2.89
CA VAL A 33 18.65 -8.82 -2.08
C VAL A 33 18.49 -9.77 -0.90
N PRO A 34 18.50 -9.29 0.36
CA PRO A 34 18.21 -10.12 1.54
C PRO A 34 16.84 -10.81 1.42
N ALA A 35 16.75 -12.12 1.68
CA ALA A 35 15.50 -12.86 1.49
C ALA A 35 14.42 -12.47 2.52
N GLN A 36 14.71 -12.59 3.81
CA GLN A 36 13.72 -12.30 4.87
C GLN A 36 13.13 -10.88 4.79
N PRO A 37 13.92 -9.79 4.69
CA PRO A 37 13.35 -8.44 4.61
C PRO A 37 12.52 -8.21 3.34
N LEU A 38 12.85 -8.88 2.23
CA LEU A 38 12.06 -8.80 1.00
C LEU A 38 10.72 -9.51 1.17
N GLU A 39 10.75 -10.74 1.68
CA GLU A 39 9.57 -11.57 1.93
C GLU A 39 8.62 -10.87 2.91
N ASP A 40 9.15 -10.35 4.02
CA ASP A 40 8.37 -9.60 5.00
C ASP A 40 7.66 -8.39 4.38
N VAL A 41 8.32 -7.69 3.46
CA VAL A 41 7.74 -6.53 2.75
C VAL A 41 6.61 -6.97 1.82
N ILE A 42 6.79 -8.05 1.07
CA ILE A 42 5.76 -8.60 0.18
C ILE A 42 4.54 -9.04 1.00
N VAL A 43 4.75 -9.80 2.08
CA VAL A 43 3.69 -10.28 2.97
C VAL A 43 2.95 -9.12 3.62
N ARG A 44 3.67 -8.10 4.12
CA ARG A 44 3.03 -6.89 4.66
C ARG A 44 2.20 -6.17 3.61
N ARG A 45 2.65 -6.10 2.36
CA ARG A 45 1.88 -5.48 1.28
C ARG A 45 0.63 -6.30 0.95
N LEU A 46 0.75 -7.61 0.81
CA LEU A 46 -0.39 -8.51 0.60
C LEU A 46 -1.41 -8.43 1.75
N ASN A 47 -0.94 -8.28 2.99
CA ASN A 47 -1.79 -8.09 4.17
C ASN A 47 -2.42 -6.68 4.24
N GLN A 48 -1.79 -5.66 3.68
CA GLN A 48 -2.39 -4.33 3.56
C GLN A 48 -3.49 -4.33 2.51
N LEU A 49 -3.23 -4.99 1.38
CA LEU A 49 -4.22 -5.20 0.33
C LEU A 49 -5.43 -5.93 0.91
N SER A 50 -5.23 -7.09 1.54
CA SER A 50 -6.36 -7.87 2.13
C SER A 50 -7.21 -7.09 3.15
N LYS A 51 -6.64 -6.12 3.87
CA LYS A 51 -7.38 -5.23 4.79
C LYS A 51 -8.17 -4.15 4.06
N GLN A 52 -7.61 -3.54 3.02
CA GLN A 52 -8.32 -2.62 2.13
C GLN A 52 -9.40 -3.36 1.31
N ASP A 53 -9.20 -4.66 1.11
CA ASP A 53 -10.11 -5.51 0.36
C ASP A 53 -11.38 -5.87 1.13
N ARG A 54 -11.38 -5.93 2.48
CA ARG A 54 -12.63 -6.09 3.27
C ARG A 54 -13.59 -4.90 3.11
N THR A 55 -13.06 -3.70 2.94
CA THR A 55 -13.86 -2.52 2.58
C THR A 55 -14.39 -2.59 1.14
N ILE A 56 -13.59 -3.13 0.21
CA ILE A 56 -14.04 -3.39 -1.16
C ILE A 56 -15.09 -4.50 -1.18
N GLU A 57 -15.01 -5.52 -0.34
CA GLU A 57 -15.99 -6.61 -0.24
C GLU A 57 -17.38 -6.10 0.16
N HIS A 58 -17.46 -5.15 1.10
CA HIS A 58 -18.74 -4.52 1.43
C HIS A 58 -19.31 -3.76 0.24
N LEU A 59 -18.46 -2.97 -0.45
CA LEU A 59 -18.87 -2.21 -1.63
C LEU A 59 -19.27 -3.13 -2.80
N VAL A 60 -18.56 -4.26 -2.98
CA VAL A 60 -18.86 -5.28 -3.98
C VAL A 60 -20.17 -5.98 -3.63
N LYS A 61 -20.41 -6.39 -2.38
CA LYS A 61 -21.69 -6.97 -1.96
C LYS A 61 -22.86 -6.01 -2.17
N GLU A 62 -22.67 -4.73 -1.89
CA GLU A 62 -23.68 -3.70 -2.09
C GLU A 62 -23.97 -3.45 -3.58
N THR A 63 -22.92 -3.37 -4.41
CA THR A 63 -23.10 -3.30 -5.88
C THR A 63 -23.70 -4.57 -6.46
N MET A 64 -23.38 -5.74 -5.90
CA MET A 64 -23.95 -7.02 -6.31
C MET A 64 -25.43 -7.17 -5.95
N ALA A 65 -25.84 -6.67 -4.79
CA ALA A 65 -27.25 -6.60 -4.45
C ALA A 65 -28.01 -5.74 -5.47
N GLY A 66 -27.46 -4.58 -5.83
CA GLY A 66 -28.00 -3.73 -6.88
C GLY A 66 -28.01 -4.39 -8.26
N THR A 67 -26.98 -5.14 -8.65
CA THR A 67 -26.97 -5.83 -9.96
C THR A 67 -27.93 -7.01 -10.00
N ALA A 68 -28.15 -7.72 -8.90
CA ALA A 68 -29.15 -8.79 -8.81
C ALA A 68 -30.57 -8.25 -9.01
N GLU A 69 -30.91 -7.13 -8.37
CA GLU A 69 -32.20 -6.45 -8.54
C GLU A 69 -32.41 -5.94 -9.98
N LEU A 70 -31.36 -5.37 -10.58
CA LEU A 70 -31.39 -4.94 -11.98
C LEU A 70 -31.57 -6.12 -12.93
N THR A 71 -30.86 -7.23 -12.72
CA THR A 71 -30.96 -8.43 -13.56
C THR A 71 -32.37 -9.03 -13.48
N GLN A 72 -32.97 -9.08 -12.28
CA GLN A 72 -34.36 -9.52 -12.11
C GLN A 72 -35.37 -8.62 -12.86
N ASN A 73 -35.17 -7.30 -12.81
CA ASN A 73 -36.02 -6.36 -13.56
C ASN A 73 -35.91 -6.56 -15.08
N LEU A 74 -34.69 -6.76 -15.59
CA LEU A 74 -34.45 -7.01 -17.00
C LEU A 74 -35.05 -8.35 -17.46
N GLU A 75 -34.87 -9.42 -16.68
CA GLU A 75 -35.47 -10.75 -16.95
C GLU A 75 -37.01 -10.69 -16.94
N TYR A 76 -37.61 -9.91 -16.04
CA TYR A 76 -39.04 -9.68 -16.03
C TYR A 76 -39.53 -8.96 -17.30
N ARG A 77 -38.82 -7.93 -17.75
CA ARG A 77 -39.13 -7.23 -19.01
C ARG A 77 -38.99 -8.16 -20.22
N LEU A 78 -37.94 -8.97 -20.26
CA LEU A 78 -37.72 -9.96 -21.32
C LEU A 78 -38.91 -10.93 -21.41
N ALA A 79 -39.34 -11.49 -20.28
CA ALA A 79 -40.48 -12.43 -20.24
C ALA A 79 -41.79 -11.78 -20.74
N ASN A 80 -42.00 -10.49 -20.42
CA ASN A 80 -43.16 -9.75 -20.88
C ASN A 80 -43.13 -9.52 -22.40
N LEU A 81 -41.99 -9.08 -22.96
CA LEU A 81 -41.83 -8.88 -24.40
C LEU A 81 -41.93 -10.19 -25.19
N GLN A 82 -41.36 -11.28 -24.67
CA GLN A 82 -41.54 -12.62 -25.26
C GLN A 82 -43.02 -13.03 -25.29
N GLY A 83 -43.77 -12.76 -24.21
CA GLY A 83 -45.20 -12.96 -24.17
C GLY A 83 -45.96 -12.14 -25.22
N GLN A 84 -45.58 -10.88 -25.41
CA GLN A 84 -46.15 -10.02 -26.45
C GLN A 84 -45.84 -10.52 -27.87
N ARG A 85 -44.60 -10.96 -28.12
CA ARG A 85 -44.21 -11.54 -29.41
C ARG A 85 -45.05 -12.77 -29.76
N VAL A 86 -45.25 -13.68 -28.80
CA VAL A 86 -46.10 -14.87 -28.99
C VAL A 86 -47.54 -14.47 -29.33
N GLN A 87 -48.08 -13.42 -28.69
CA GLN A 87 -49.42 -12.93 -29.00
C GLN A 87 -49.50 -12.27 -30.39
N VAL A 88 -48.48 -11.52 -30.81
CA VAL A 88 -48.43 -10.91 -32.15
C VAL A 88 -48.30 -11.99 -33.22
N GLN A 89 -47.43 -12.99 -33.01
CA GLN A 89 -47.28 -14.11 -33.93
C GLN A 89 -48.59 -14.91 -34.08
N ALA A 90 -49.28 -15.22 -32.97
CA ALA A 90 -50.56 -15.89 -33.03
C ALA A 90 -51.63 -15.08 -33.80
N LYS A 91 -51.59 -13.75 -33.74
CA LYS A 91 -52.47 -12.88 -34.54
C LYS A 91 -52.11 -12.90 -36.02
N ILE A 92 -50.82 -12.94 -36.36
CA ILE A 92 -50.32 -13.09 -37.73
C ILE A 92 -50.78 -14.44 -38.30
N ASP A 93 -50.53 -15.54 -37.59
CA ASP A 93 -50.88 -16.90 -38.02
C ASP A 93 -52.39 -17.03 -38.26
N ALA A 94 -53.22 -16.53 -37.32
CA ALA A 94 -54.67 -16.54 -37.46
C ALA A 94 -55.17 -15.69 -38.65
N LEU A 95 -54.51 -14.56 -38.94
CA LEU A 95 -54.83 -13.74 -40.11
C LEU A 95 -54.45 -14.46 -41.41
N VAL A 96 -53.27 -15.08 -41.48
CA VAL A 96 -52.81 -15.85 -42.64
C VAL A 96 -53.75 -17.03 -42.93
N GLU A 97 -54.16 -17.77 -41.90
CA GLU A 97 -55.07 -18.90 -42.04
C GLU A 97 -56.47 -18.44 -42.53
N SER A 98 -56.96 -17.30 -42.04
CA SER A 98 -58.24 -16.72 -42.51
C SER A 98 -58.22 -16.25 -43.98
N ILE A 99 -57.03 -15.92 -44.51
CA ILE A 99 -56.83 -15.57 -45.93
C ILE A 99 -56.79 -16.85 -46.77
N ALA A 100 -56.13 -17.90 -46.29
CA ALA A 100 -56.05 -19.20 -46.96
C ALA A 100 -57.45 -19.83 -47.17
N ASP A 101 -58.34 -19.67 -46.19
CA ASP A 101 -59.73 -20.15 -46.24
C ASP A 101 -60.67 -19.28 -47.12
N ARG A 102 -60.15 -18.28 -47.83
CA ARG A 102 -60.88 -17.35 -48.72
C ARG A 102 -62.06 -16.62 -48.06
N GLN A 103 -62.14 -16.57 -46.73
CA GLN A 103 -63.28 -15.97 -46.03
C GLN A 103 -63.31 -14.44 -46.07
N LYS A 104 -62.18 -13.77 -46.35
CA LYS A 104 -62.09 -12.31 -46.37
C LYS A 104 -61.16 -11.81 -47.49
N THR A 105 -61.67 -10.96 -48.38
CA THR A 105 -60.89 -10.25 -49.41
C THR A 105 -60.75 -8.78 -49.04
N GLY A 106 -59.53 -8.23 -49.09
CA GLY A 106 -59.37 -6.78 -48.97
C GLY A 106 -57.96 -6.28 -48.66
N LYS A 107 -57.58 -5.18 -49.33
CA LYS A 107 -56.39 -4.34 -49.06
C LYS A 107 -56.17 -4.00 -47.58
N SER A 108 -57.23 -3.97 -46.77
CA SER A 108 -57.17 -3.70 -45.33
C SER A 108 -56.47 -4.80 -44.54
N ILE A 109 -56.56 -6.06 -44.97
CA ILE A 109 -55.89 -7.19 -44.31
C ILE A 109 -54.39 -7.16 -44.57
N GLY A 110 -53.98 -6.89 -45.82
CA GLY A 110 -52.56 -6.72 -46.16
C GLY A 110 -51.91 -5.58 -45.36
N ARG A 111 -52.61 -4.45 -45.19
CA ARG A 111 -52.12 -3.35 -44.34
C ARG A 111 -51.98 -3.76 -42.88
N ARG A 112 -52.95 -4.52 -42.34
CA ARG A 112 -52.91 -5.00 -40.96
C ARG A 112 -51.84 -6.06 -40.71
N LEU A 113 -51.53 -6.88 -41.72
CA LEU A 113 -50.45 -7.86 -41.67
C LEU A 113 -49.09 -7.15 -41.61
N VAL A 114 -48.86 -6.17 -42.49
CA VAL A 114 -47.64 -5.35 -42.47
C VAL A 114 -47.46 -4.64 -41.13
N GLU A 115 -48.52 -4.08 -40.56
CA GLU A 115 -48.46 -3.46 -39.21
C GLU A 115 -48.08 -4.47 -38.11
N LEU A 116 -48.53 -5.71 -38.19
CA LEU A 116 -48.20 -6.75 -37.21
C LEU A 116 -46.79 -7.33 -37.43
N GLU A 117 -46.35 -7.46 -38.67
CA GLU A 117 -44.98 -7.86 -39.02
C GLU A 117 -43.97 -6.81 -38.53
N GLU A 118 -44.25 -5.52 -38.74
CA GLU A 118 -43.42 -4.41 -38.24
C GLU A 118 -43.39 -4.38 -36.70
N GLN A 119 -44.52 -4.66 -36.03
CA GLN A 119 -44.57 -4.84 -34.58
C GLN A 119 -43.75 -6.06 -34.10
N SER A 120 -43.77 -7.16 -34.86
CA SER A 120 -42.99 -8.35 -34.54
C SER A 120 -41.49 -8.07 -34.65
N GLU A 121 -41.07 -7.39 -35.72
CA GLU A 121 -39.67 -7.00 -35.94
C GLU A 121 -39.18 -6.02 -34.85
N GLN A 122 -40.01 -5.07 -34.44
CA GLN A 122 -39.70 -4.18 -33.31
C GLN A 122 -39.52 -4.95 -31.99
N LEU A 123 -40.43 -5.88 -31.68
CA LEU A 123 -40.34 -6.71 -30.48
C LEU A 123 -39.11 -7.63 -30.51
N GLU A 124 -38.73 -8.16 -31.66
CA GLU A 124 -37.54 -9.00 -31.80
C GLU A 124 -36.25 -8.22 -31.55
N ASN A 125 -36.14 -6.99 -32.08
CA ASN A 125 -35.00 -6.12 -31.82
C ASN A 125 -34.91 -5.73 -30.34
N GLU A 126 -36.02 -5.37 -29.71
CA GLU A 126 -36.04 -5.05 -28.27
C GLU A 126 -35.66 -6.25 -27.38
N ILE A 127 -36.08 -7.46 -27.75
CA ILE A 127 -35.69 -8.69 -27.05
C ILE A 127 -34.18 -8.92 -27.18
N LEU A 128 -33.61 -8.74 -28.37
CA LEU A 128 -32.18 -8.92 -28.62
C LEU A 128 -31.34 -7.93 -27.79
N ASP A 129 -31.73 -6.66 -27.77
CA ASP A 129 -31.05 -5.61 -27.00
C ASP A 129 -31.09 -5.92 -25.49
N LEU A 130 -32.24 -6.38 -24.98
CA LEU A 130 -32.38 -6.76 -23.57
C LEU A 130 -31.59 -8.02 -23.21
N ASP A 131 -31.55 -9.04 -24.07
CA ASP A 131 -30.71 -10.22 -23.85
C ASP A 131 -29.23 -9.85 -23.78
N MET A 132 -28.76 -8.96 -24.66
CA MET A 132 -27.40 -8.44 -24.63
C MET A 132 -27.10 -7.67 -23.34
N GLU A 133 -28.05 -6.88 -22.83
CA GLU A 133 -27.92 -6.14 -21.57
C GLU A 133 -27.89 -7.07 -20.34
N ILE A 134 -28.73 -8.12 -20.34
CA ILE A 134 -28.74 -9.16 -19.31
C ILE A 134 -27.40 -9.89 -19.28
N ASP A 135 -26.88 -10.31 -20.43
CA ASP A 135 -25.60 -11.01 -20.53
C ASP A 135 -24.43 -10.14 -20.07
N ALA A 136 -24.42 -8.86 -20.46
CA ALA A 136 -23.41 -7.91 -20.00
C ALA A 136 -23.46 -7.72 -18.47
N THR A 137 -24.66 -7.68 -17.90
CA THR A 137 -24.86 -7.52 -16.45
C THR A 137 -24.46 -8.77 -15.68
N LYS A 138 -24.81 -9.97 -16.17
CA LYS A 138 -24.40 -11.25 -15.60
C LYS A 138 -22.88 -11.43 -15.61
N LYS A 139 -22.21 -11.08 -16.72
CA LYS A 139 -20.74 -11.12 -16.83
C LYS A 139 -20.07 -10.21 -15.79
N LYS A 140 -20.59 -9.01 -15.58
CA LYS A 140 -20.10 -8.08 -14.53
C LYS A 140 -20.26 -8.67 -13.13
N ALA A 141 -21.38 -9.32 -12.84
CA ALA A 141 -21.64 -9.94 -11.54
C ALA A 141 -20.73 -11.16 -11.26
N VAL A 142 -20.44 -11.99 -12.27
CA VAL A 142 -19.52 -13.14 -12.15
C VAL A 142 -18.09 -12.67 -11.87
N ASN A 143 -17.63 -11.60 -12.53
CA ASN A 143 -16.31 -11.04 -12.29
C ASN A 143 -16.19 -10.49 -10.85
N ALA A 144 -17.21 -9.78 -10.38
CA ALA A 144 -17.27 -9.29 -9.00
C ALA A 144 -17.23 -10.41 -7.94
N ASN A 145 -17.89 -11.55 -8.21
CA ASN A 145 -17.84 -12.74 -7.36
C ASN A 145 -16.43 -13.35 -7.29
N ALA A 146 -15.80 -13.54 -8.45
CA ALA A 146 -14.44 -14.09 -8.54
C ALA A 146 -13.43 -13.18 -7.81
N LEU A 147 -13.61 -11.87 -7.93
CA LEU A 147 -12.85 -10.87 -7.19
C LEU A 147 -13.05 -11.05 -5.67
N SER A 148 -14.29 -11.07 -5.16
CA SER A 148 -14.57 -11.19 -3.71
C SER A 148 -14.05 -12.49 -3.08
N ALA A 149 -14.11 -13.61 -3.81
CA ALA A 149 -13.69 -14.92 -3.33
C ALA A 149 -12.17 -15.05 -3.16
N SER A 150 -11.39 -14.39 -4.02
CA SER A 150 -9.92 -14.36 -3.89
C SER A 150 -9.45 -13.46 -2.74
N LEU A 151 -10.25 -12.46 -2.36
CA LEU A 151 -9.85 -11.39 -1.44
C LEU A 151 -10.00 -11.74 0.05
N THR A 152 -10.93 -12.62 0.43
CA THR A 152 -11.28 -12.90 1.84
C THR A 152 -10.41 -13.95 2.52
N THR A 153 -9.65 -14.71 1.75
CA THR A 153 -8.98 -15.95 2.19
C THR A 153 -7.51 -15.71 2.55
N PHE A 154 -6.77 -14.91 1.77
CA PHE A 154 -5.30 -14.93 1.81
C PHE A 154 -4.68 -14.71 3.21
N ASN A 155 -5.08 -13.68 3.95
CA ASN A 155 -4.45 -13.37 5.25
C ASN A 155 -4.72 -14.43 6.32
N ASP A 156 -5.91 -15.02 6.31
CA ASP A 156 -6.32 -15.97 7.33
C ASP A 156 -5.63 -17.33 7.09
N PHE A 157 -5.52 -17.74 5.82
CA PHE A 157 -4.73 -18.92 5.43
C PHE A 157 -3.21 -18.71 5.58
N TYR A 158 -2.68 -17.51 5.32
CA TYR A 158 -1.23 -17.26 5.42
C TYR A 158 -0.68 -17.37 6.85
N GLN A 159 -1.47 -16.98 7.86
CA GLN A 159 -1.06 -17.04 9.27
C GLN A 159 -1.03 -18.47 9.83
N GLU A 160 -1.92 -19.34 9.35
CA GLU A 160 -2.03 -20.73 9.80
C GLU A 160 -1.21 -21.70 8.92
N ALA A 161 -0.78 -21.26 7.74
CA ALA A 161 -0.01 -22.06 6.78
C ALA A 161 1.42 -22.37 7.23
N THR A 162 1.88 -23.56 6.88
CA THR A 162 3.29 -23.97 6.95
C THR A 162 4.16 -23.18 5.94
N PRO A 163 5.49 -23.14 6.08
CA PRO A 163 6.36 -22.42 5.15
C PRO A 163 6.25 -22.86 3.68
N GLU A 164 5.91 -24.13 3.44
CA GLU A 164 5.68 -24.65 2.08
C GLU A 164 4.34 -24.14 1.53
N GLU A 165 3.29 -24.17 2.32
CA GLU A 165 1.96 -23.64 1.97
C GLU A 165 1.99 -22.12 1.80
N GLN A 166 2.75 -21.38 2.61
CA GLN A 166 2.95 -19.94 2.45
C GLN A 166 3.54 -19.60 1.08
N ARG A 167 4.48 -20.41 0.59
CA ARG A 167 5.05 -20.24 -0.75
C ARG A 167 4.00 -20.48 -1.84
N GLU A 168 3.18 -21.52 -1.70
CA GLU A 168 2.10 -21.79 -2.65
C GLU A 168 1.04 -20.69 -2.65
N LEU A 169 0.64 -20.21 -1.47
CA LEU A 169 -0.29 -19.09 -1.32
C LEU A 169 0.23 -17.82 -1.99
N ILE A 170 1.52 -17.50 -1.81
CA ILE A 170 2.14 -16.36 -2.50
C ILE A 170 2.14 -16.57 -4.02
N GLN A 171 2.45 -17.79 -4.50
CA GLN A 171 2.43 -18.10 -5.94
C GLN A 171 1.03 -18.02 -6.56
N LEU A 172 -0.01 -18.34 -5.80
CA LEU A 172 -1.40 -18.22 -6.24
C LEU A 172 -1.88 -16.77 -6.34
N ARG A 173 -1.27 -15.86 -5.58
CA ARG A 173 -1.70 -14.44 -5.52
C ARG A 173 -0.80 -13.51 -6.34
N VAL A 174 0.50 -13.80 -6.42
CA VAL A 174 1.50 -12.95 -7.07
C VAL A 174 1.88 -13.55 -8.42
N ASN A 175 1.52 -12.85 -9.50
CA ASN A 175 1.91 -13.23 -10.86
C ASN A 175 3.40 -12.93 -11.12
N GLN A 176 3.81 -11.69 -10.82
CA GLN A 176 5.13 -11.20 -11.14
C GLN A 176 5.61 -10.18 -10.12
N LEU A 177 6.91 -10.24 -9.79
CA LEU A 177 7.58 -9.25 -8.97
C LEU A 177 8.76 -8.67 -9.74
N VAL A 178 8.78 -7.35 -9.87
CA VAL A 178 9.89 -6.59 -10.45
C VAL A 178 10.55 -5.77 -9.35
N TRP A 179 11.81 -6.07 -9.08
CA TRP A 179 12.62 -5.37 -8.11
C TRP A 179 13.58 -4.40 -8.81
N THR A 180 13.52 -3.13 -8.44
CA THR A 180 14.50 -2.11 -8.82
C THR A 180 15.17 -1.53 -7.57
N PRO A 181 16.27 -0.76 -7.68
CA PRO A 181 16.95 -0.19 -6.52
C PRO A 181 16.07 0.72 -5.64
N ASP A 182 15.06 1.37 -6.22
CA ASP A 182 14.25 2.40 -5.57
C ASP A 182 12.76 2.02 -5.40
N GLU A 183 12.28 1.03 -6.16
CA GLU A 183 10.88 0.59 -6.14
C GLU A 183 10.72 -0.92 -6.33
N ILE A 184 9.66 -1.48 -5.72
CA ILE A 184 9.15 -2.81 -6.04
C ILE A 184 7.83 -2.63 -6.78
N ARG A 185 7.68 -3.36 -7.87
CA ARG A 185 6.40 -3.51 -8.58
C ARG A 185 5.90 -4.94 -8.41
N LEU A 186 4.67 -5.07 -7.96
CA LEU A 186 3.98 -6.33 -7.75
C LEU A 186 2.81 -6.41 -8.76
N SER A 187 2.72 -7.51 -9.50
CA SER A 187 1.55 -7.85 -10.30
C SER A 187 0.80 -8.97 -9.58
N LEU A 188 -0.49 -8.72 -9.32
CA LEU A 188 -1.39 -9.69 -8.70
C LEU A 188 -2.08 -10.53 -9.79
N LEU A 189 -2.43 -11.77 -9.44
CA LEU A 189 -3.32 -12.62 -10.23
C LEU A 189 -4.77 -12.22 -9.91
N ASP A 190 -5.28 -11.20 -10.59
CA ASP A 190 -6.68 -10.78 -10.48
C ASP A 190 -7.39 -11.05 -11.82
N GLY A 191 -8.28 -12.06 -11.86
CA GLY A 191 -9.30 -12.30 -12.90
C GLY A 191 -8.84 -12.59 -14.33
N GLU A 192 -9.26 -13.74 -14.88
CA GLU A 192 -9.17 -14.30 -16.26
C GLU A 192 -8.01 -13.90 -17.20
N GLU A 193 -7.65 -12.63 -17.41
CA GLU A 193 -6.62 -12.21 -18.38
C GLU A 193 -5.21 -12.73 -18.04
N ALA A 194 -4.89 -12.90 -16.75
CA ALA A 194 -3.57 -13.41 -16.33
C ALA A 194 -3.44 -14.94 -16.40
N ALA A 195 -4.55 -15.69 -16.30
CA ALA A 195 -4.52 -17.15 -16.35
C ALA A 195 -4.20 -17.66 -17.77
N VAL A 196 -4.67 -16.97 -18.81
CA VAL A 196 -4.38 -17.29 -20.21
C VAL A 196 -2.89 -17.08 -20.54
N THR A 197 -2.25 -16.06 -19.95
CA THR A 197 -0.83 -15.76 -20.18
C THR A 197 0.11 -16.75 -19.47
N ALA A 198 -0.24 -17.21 -18.26
CA ALA A 198 0.58 -18.17 -17.51
C ALA A 198 0.69 -19.54 -18.22
N VAL A 199 -0.36 -19.94 -18.95
CA VAL A 199 -0.37 -21.16 -19.77
C VAL A 199 0.51 -20.99 -21.02
N GLN A 200 0.54 -19.81 -21.62
CA GLN A 200 1.38 -19.52 -22.80
C GLN A 200 2.88 -19.43 -22.47
N CYS A 201 3.26 -18.97 -21.27
CA CYS A 201 4.67 -18.87 -20.86
C CYS A 201 5.37 -20.23 -20.70
N LYS A 202 4.63 -21.33 -20.46
CA LYS A 202 5.22 -22.69 -20.44
C LYS A 202 5.42 -23.27 -21.85
N ALA A 203 4.80 -22.69 -22.88
CA ALA A 203 4.78 -23.26 -24.23
C ALA A 203 5.86 -22.71 -25.19
N THR A 204 6.60 -21.65 -24.84
CA THR A 204 7.60 -21.04 -25.74
C THR A 204 9.00 -20.97 -25.11
N THR A 205 9.61 -22.14 -24.90
CA THR A 205 11.07 -22.25 -24.85
C THR A 205 11.61 -22.26 -26.27
N GLY A 206 11.88 -21.08 -26.83
CA GLY A 206 12.67 -20.95 -28.06
C GLY A 206 12.19 -19.90 -29.04
N SER A 207 12.38 -18.61 -28.76
CA SER A 207 12.65 -17.59 -29.79
C SER A 207 13.17 -16.31 -29.14
N PRO A 208 14.26 -15.70 -29.66
CA PRO A 208 14.65 -14.34 -29.32
C PRO A 208 13.79 -13.35 -30.14
N ASP A 209 13.57 -12.14 -29.60
CA ASP A 209 12.75 -11.07 -30.18
C ASP A 209 11.23 -11.32 -30.25
N VAL A 210 10.58 -11.11 -29.11
CA VAL A 210 9.29 -10.40 -29.09
C VAL A 210 9.35 -9.34 -27.99
N GLY A 211 9.06 -8.11 -28.40
CA GLY A 211 9.04 -6.94 -27.53
C GLY A 211 8.13 -7.16 -26.32
N PHE A 212 8.48 -6.49 -25.22
CA PHE A 212 7.64 -6.32 -24.04
C PHE A 212 6.30 -5.69 -24.44
N THR A 213 5.34 -6.49 -24.90
CA THR A 213 3.94 -6.18 -24.70
C THR A 213 3.69 -6.39 -23.22
N GLU A 214 3.66 -5.28 -22.47
CA GLU A 214 3.27 -5.28 -21.07
C GLU A 214 1.94 -6.05 -20.93
N PRO A 215 1.90 -7.17 -20.19
CA PRO A 215 0.62 -7.78 -19.89
C PRO A 215 -0.21 -6.75 -19.11
N LEU A 216 -1.50 -6.67 -19.44
CA LEU A 216 -2.53 -5.82 -18.83
C LEU A 216 -2.82 -6.18 -17.35
N GLY A 217 -1.81 -6.60 -16.60
CA GLY A 217 -1.90 -6.79 -15.17
C GLY A 217 -1.89 -5.44 -14.46
N VAL A 218 -2.79 -5.25 -13.51
CA VAL A 218 -2.72 -4.11 -12.60
C VAL A 218 -1.41 -4.22 -11.81
N TRP A 219 -0.51 -3.27 -12.03
CA TRP A 219 0.76 -3.18 -11.32
C TRP A 219 0.58 -2.34 -10.06
N ASP A 220 0.72 -2.98 -8.91
CA ASP A 220 0.82 -2.27 -7.64
C ASP A 220 2.28 -1.83 -7.44
N LYS A 221 2.49 -0.51 -7.43
CA LYS A 221 3.82 0.11 -7.32
C LYS A 221 3.98 0.68 -5.93
N PHE A 222 5.04 0.28 -5.23
CA PHE A 222 5.36 0.87 -3.95
C PHE A 222 6.85 1.14 -3.78
N LEU A 223 7.12 2.30 -3.17
CA LEU A 223 8.46 2.76 -2.87
C LEU A 223 9.03 1.94 -1.72
N ILE A 224 10.31 1.60 -1.87
CA ILE A 224 11.06 0.90 -0.85
C ILE A 224 12.27 1.70 -0.42
N SER A 225 12.59 1.58 0.86
CA SER A 225 13.83 2.09 1.43
C SER A 225 14.68 0.93 1.91
N GLN A 226 15.97 1.00 1.62
CA GLN A 226 16.95 0.01 2.04
C GLN A 226 18.03 0.67 2.88
N GLY A 227 18.50 -0.03 3.91
CA GLY A 227 19.54 0.47 4.78
C GLY A 227 20.17 -0.61 5.63
N VAL A 228 21.09 -0.19 6.49
CA VAL A 228 21.75 -1.06 7.47
C VAL A 228 21.43 -0.54 8.87
N ARG A 229 20.81 -1.38 9.71
CA ARG A 229 20.67 -1.12 11.15
C ARG A 229 21.63 -2.07 11.86
N GLY A 230 22.70 -1.52 12.44
CA GLY A 230 23.78 -2.32 13.04
C GLY A 230 24.50 -3.17 11.98
N ASN A 231 24.42 -4.49 12.09
CA ASN A 231 24.98 -5.45 11.11
C ASN A 231 23.89 -6.13 10.24
N THR A 232 22.64 -5.66 10.31
CA THR A 232 21.50 -6.27 9.62
C THR A 232 20.98 -5.33 8.54
N ARG A 233 20.91 -5.81 7.29
CA ARG A 233 20.25 -5.09 6.19
C ARG A 233 18.74 -5.16 6.37
N TYR A 234 18.05 -4.05 6.14
CA TYR A 234 16.59 -3.99 6.18
C TYR A 234 16.03 -3.38 4.89
N ILE A 235 14.79 -3.77 4.57
CA ILE A 235 13.97 -3.22 3.49
C ILE A 235 12.65 -2.79 4.15
N GLU A 236 12.22 -1.55 3.95
CA GLU A 236 10.98 -1.00 4.53
C GLU A 236 10.14 -0.32 3.43
N ILE A 237 8.81 -0.46 3.49
CA ILE A 237 7.85 0.20 2.59
C ILE A 237 7.71 1.67 2.98
N GLY A 238 7.70 2.58 1.99
CA GLY A 238 7.35 3.98 2.17
C GLY A 238 8.50 4.95 1.90
N ARG A 239 8.27 6.23 2.24
CA ARG A 239 9.28 7.29 2.03
C ARG A 239 10.44 7.09 3.00
N GLN A 240 11.68 7.18 2.51
CA GLN A 240 12.86 7.30 3.36
C GLN A 240 12.58 8.35 4.46
N PRO A 241 12.98 8.12 5.72
CA PRO A 241 13.07 9.21 6.68
C PRO A 241 14.20 10.15 6.25
N ARG A 242 13.90 11.02 5.27
CA ARG A 242 14.75 12.15 4.94
C ARG A 242 14.67 13.13 6.09
N ARG A 243 15.70 13.13 6.94
CA ARG A 243 16.32 14.38 7.38
C ARG A 243 17.81 14.12 7.50
N ALA A 244 18.58 14.83 6.66
CA ALA A 244 20.01 15.00 6.87
C ALA A 244 20.24 15.42 8.33
N ALA A 245 21.36 15.01 8.92
CA ALA A 245 21.73 15.41 10.27
C ALA A 245 21.42 16.90 10.45
N LEU A 246 20.58 17.23 11.42
CA LEU A 246 20.23 18.61 11.68
C LEU A 246 21.50 19.26 12.22
N LYS A 247 22.03 20.27 11.52
CA LYS A 247 23.17 21.04 12.02
C LYS A 247 22.70 21.89 13.19
N VAL A 248 22.71 21.31 14.39
CA VAL A 248 22.44 22.04 15.63
C VAL A 248 23.72 22.74 16.05
N ALA A 249 23.62 24.03 16.34
CA ALA A 249 24.71 24.79 16.94
C ALA A 249 25.10 24.13 18.28
N LYS A 250 26.40 23.94 18.50
CA LYS A 250 26.92 23.38 19.75
C LYS A 250 27.41 24.54 20.61
N HIS A 251 26.81 24.70 21.77
CA HIS A 251 27.17 25.67 22.79
C HIS A 251 27.99 24.98 23.88
N ARG A 252 29.04 25.65 24.37
CA ARG A 252 29.79 25.19 25.55
C ARG A 252 28.95 25.41 26.81
N ASN A 253 28.17 26.49 26.83
CA ASN A 253 27.25 26.80 27.91
C ASN A 253 26.07 25.79 27.94
N PRO A 254 25.89 25.02 29.03
CA PRO A 254 24.85 24.00 29.13
C PRO A 254 23.42 24.51 28.97
N LEU A 255 23.11 25.72 29.44
CA LEU A 255 21.75 26.27 29.32
C LEU A 255 21.46 26.80 27.92
N LYS A 256 22.45 27.41 27.25
CA LYS A 256 22.30 27.80 25.83
C LYS A 256 22.04 26.57 24.97
N GLN A 257 22.74 25.46 25.24
CA GLN A 257 22.49 24.18 24.56
C GLN A 257 21.09 23.62 24.86
N ALA A 258 20.64 23.68 26.10
CA ALA A 258 19.29 23.23 26.49
C ALA A 258 18.19 24.03 25.79
N LEU A 259 18.34 25.36 25.71
CA LEU A 259 17.42 26.25 24.99
C LEU A 259 17.41 25.96 23.49
N ALA A 260 18.57 25.69 22.87
CA ALA A 260 18.64 25.29 21.47
C ALA A 260 17.87 23.99 21.20
N TYR A 261 17.95 23.00 22.09
CA TYR A 261 17.14 21.78 21.97
C TYR A 261 15.66 22.03 22.18
N GLN A 262 15.29 22.88 23.15
CA GLN A 262 13.90 23.21 23.42
C GLN A 262 13.26 23.98 22.25
N ALA A 263 13.97 24.95 21.67
CA ALA A 263 13.51 25.71 20.51
C ALA A 263 13.20 24.81 19.30
N LEU A 264 13.98 23.74 19.10
CA LEU A 264 13.73 22.78 18.02
C LEU A 264 12.48 21.93 18.25
N LEU A 265 12.17 21.60 19.50
CA LEU A 265 10.94 20.90 19.89
C LEU A 265 9.74 21.83 19.77
N ASP A 266 9.84 23.07 20.26
CA ASP A 266 8.76 24.04 20.25
C ASP A 266 8.42 24.53 18.83
N ALA A 267 9.43 24.65 17.95
CA ALA A 267 9.23 25.01 16.55
C ALA A 267 8.58 23.88 15.72
N GLY A 268 8.37 22.69 16.29
CA GLY A 268 7.88 21.52 15.55
C GLY A 268 8.86 21.02 14.48
N ALA A 269 10.13 21.46 14.53
CA ALA A 269 11.18 21.01 13.64
C ALA A 269 11.62 19.57 13.96
N VAL A 270 11.23 19.06 15.14
CA VAL A 270 11.48 17.70 15.61
C VAL A 270 10.27 17.24 16.45
N ASP A 271 9.74 16.06 16.19
CA ASP A 271 8.50 15.56 16.80
C ASP A 271 8.74 14.97 18.20
N SER A 272 9.99 14.58 18.52
CA SER A 272 10.34 14.00 19.82
C SER A 272 11.81 14.12 20.20
N GLN A 273 12.12 13.96 21.50
CA GLN A 273 13.51 13.84 21.98
C GLN A 273 14.27 12.67 21.34
N THR A 274 13.58 11.58 20.99
CA THR A 274 14.20 10.43 20.27
C THR A 274 14.65 10.85 18.88
N GLU A 275 13.81 11.60 18.19
CA GLU A 275 14.13 12.11 16.86
C GLU A 275 15.26 13.15 16.94
N LEU A 276 15.26 14.02 17.95
CA LEU A 276 16.32 14.99 18.18
C LEU A 276 17.68 14.30 18.41
N ALA A 277 17.69 13.22 19.21
CA ALA A 277 18.87 12.40 19.44
C ALA A 277 19.44 11.80 18.16
N ARG A 278 18.55 11.30 17.29
CA ARG A 278 18.91 10.73 15.99
C ARG A 278 19.51 11.79 15.07
N LEU A 279 18.92 12.99 15.03
CA LEU A 279 19.31 14.06 14.12
C LEU A 279 20.59 14.80 14.54
N CYS A 280 20.81 14.93 15.85
CA CYS A 280 21.97 15.66 16.42
C CYS A 280 23.16 14.74 16.76
N SER A 281 23.05 13.43 16.48
CA SER A 281 24.04 12.41 16.87
C SER A 281 24.43 12.48 18.34
N THR A 282 23.50 12.89 19.20
CA THR A 282 23.70 13.05 20.65
C THR A 282 22.77 12.07 21.35
N PRO A 283 23.24 11.30 22.35
CA PRO A 283 22.38 10.33 23.04
C PRO A 283 21.13 10.99 23.63
N ARG A 284 19.98 10.30 23.54
CA ARG A 284 18.70 10.78 24.10
C ARG A 284 18.83 11.11 25.60
N SER A 285 19.60 10.32 26.33
CA SER A 285 19.89 10.53 27.76
C SER A 285 20.54 11.90 28.00
N THR A 286 21.50 12.27 27.17
CA THR A 286 22.19 13.57 27.22
C THR A 286 21.23 14.72 26.93
N ILE A 287 20.41 14.62 25.88
CA ILE A 287 19.40 15.63 25.55
C ILE A 287 18.41 15.82 26.70
N SER A 288 17.93 14.71 27.28
CA SER A 288 17.04 14.75 28.45
C SER A 288 17.70 15.41 29.66
N ALA A 289 19.00 15.20 29.87
CA ALA A 289 19.75 15.83 30.95
C ALA A 289 19.84 17.36 30.76
N TYR A 290 20.16 17.84 29.55
CA TYR A 290 20.15 19.27 29.23
C TYR A 290 18.77 19.91 29.39
N LEU A 291 17.71 19.29 28.87
CA LEU A 291 16.34 19.83 28.97
C LEU A 291 15.86 19.95 30.43
N ARG A 292 16.32 19.07 31.33
CA ARG A 292 16.01 19.17 32.76
C ARG A 292 16.59 20.43 33.41
N LEU A 293 17.66 21.01 32.88
CA LEU A 293 18.25 22.24 33.40
C LEU A 293 17.30 23.44 33.26
N LEU A 294 16.36 23.40 32.32
CA LEU A 294 15.29 24.41 32.18
C LEU A 294 14.31 24.42 33.37
N GLY A 295 14.42 23.46 34.29
CA GLY A 295 13.71 23.45 35.57
C GLY A 295 14.42 24.18 36.72
N LEU A 296 15.57 24.80 36.48
CA LEU A 296 16.28 25.62 37.50
C LEU A 296 15.54 26.93 37.78
N ASP A 297 15.82 27.56 38.93
CA ASP A 297 15.28 28.88 39.27
C ASP A 297 15.61 29.93 38.19
N ALA A 298 14.65 30.81 37.87
CA ALA A 298 14.77 31.78 36.79
C ALA A 298 16.01 32.69 36.92
N LYS A 299 16.44 33.04 38.14
CA LYS A 299 17.66 33.85 38.33
C LYS A 299 18.94 33.05 38.04
N VAL A 300 18.99 31.79 38.46
CA VAL A 300 20.10 30.87 38.17
C VAL A 300 20.23 30.67 36.66
N GLN A 301 19.10 30.55 35.96
CA GLN A 301 19.08 30.48 34.50
C GLN A 301 19.61 31.76 33.87
N ALA A 302 19.11 32.93 34.28
CA ALA A 302 19.53 34.21 33.73
C ALA A 302 21.04 34.48 33.93
N GLU A 303 21.57 34.21 35.12
CA GLU A 303 22.99 34.37 35.43
C GLU A 303 23.87 33.44 34.60
N THR A 304 23.43 32.19 34.40
CA THR A 304 24.18 31.22 33.60
C THR A 304 24.09 31.53 32.10
N ILE A 305 22.94 31.97 31.59
CA ILE A 305 22.75 32.34 30.18
C ILE A 305 23.55 33.60 29.82
N ALA A 306 23.75 34.50 30.78
CA ALA A 306 24.55 35.71 30.59
C ALA A 306 26.05 35.42 30.33
N LEU A 307 26.54 34.22 30.66
CA LEU A 307 27.90 33.79 30.36
C LEU A 307 28.04 33.41 28.89
N ASP A 308 29.02 33.97 28.20
CA ASP A 308 29.36 33.60 26.83
C ASP A 308 30.10 32.27 26.75
N ASP A 309 30.03 31.63 25.58
CA ASP A 309 30.57 30.29 25.37
C ASP A 309 32.11 30.23 25.55
N ASP A 310 32.79 31.39 25.56
CA ASP A 310 34.23 31.51 25.76
C ASP A 310 34.63 31.79 27.23
N ASP A 311 33.66 31.97 28.14
CA ASP A 311 33.94 32.31 29.54
C ASP A 311 34.64 31.15 30.28
N GLU A 312 35.75 31.45 30.97
CA GLU A 312 36.54 30.48 31.74
C GLU A 312 35.73 29.82 32.87
N ARG A 313 34.72 30.50 33.41
CA ARG A 313 33.82 29.95 34.44
C ARG A 313 33.04 28.72 33.96
N LEU A 314 32.93 28.50 32.66
CA LEU A 314 32.28 27.32 32.09
C LEU A 314 33.11 26.03 32.26
N ASP A 315 34.40 26.11 32.64
CA ASP A 315 35.19 24.92 32.97
C ASP A 315 34.73 24.22 34.25
N THR A 316 34.24 25.00 35.22
CA THR A 316 33.69 24.48 36.47
C THR A 316 32.17 24.29 36.38
N LEU A 317 31.48 25.13 35.60
CA LEU A 317 30.02 25.13 35.46
C LEU A 317 29.51 24.13 34.40
N THR A 318 29.77 22.84 34.60
CA THR A 318 29.32 21.76 33.70
C THR A 318 27.85 21.38 33.91
N GLU A 319 27.24 20.71 32.91
CA GLU A 319 25.87 20.17 32.98
C GLU A 319 25.63 19.39 34.28
N SER A 320 26.60 18.59 34.72
CA SER A 320 26.46 17.74 35.90
C SER A 320 26.37 18.54 37.20
N GLN A 321 27.13 19.64 37.29
CA GLN A 321 27.08 20.54 38.45
C GLN A 321 25.75 21.27 38.53
N LEU A 322 25.25 21.78 37.40
CA LEU A 322 23.95 22.43 37.31
C LEU A 322 22.80 21.46 37.60
N ARG A 323 22.87 20.23 37.09
CA ARG A 323 21.90 19.17 37.42
C ARG A 323 21.90 18.83 38.91
N GLY A 324 23.05 18.92 39.58
CA GLY A 324 23.15 18.78 41.04
C GLY A 324 22.39 19.85 41.83
N LEU A 325 22.01 20.97 41.21
CA LEU A 325 21.17 22.01 41.83
C LEU A 325 19.67 21.71 41.73
N LEU A 326 19.26 20.84 40.79
CA LEU A 326 17.86 20.42 40.64
C LEU A 326 17.37 19.71 41.91
N GLY A 327 16.14 20.01 42.31
CA GLY A 327 15.52 19.49 43.53
C GLY A 327 15.87 20.25 44.82
N LYS A 328 16.75 21.26 44.76
CA LYS A 328 17.02 22.17 45.90
C LYS A 328 16.09 23.38 45.88
N ARG A 329 15.91 24.03 47.05
CA ARG A 329 15.19 25.30 47.17
C ARG A 329 15.87 26.39 46.34
N SER A 330 15.09 27.31 45.76
CA SER A 330 15.62 28.41 44.93
C SER A 330 16.74 29.22 45.60
N SER A 331 16.66 29.46 46.92
CA SER A 331 17.72 30.16 47.68
C SER A 331 19.04 29.40 47.69
N ASP A 332 18.98 28.07 47.77
CA ASP A 332 20.15 27.21 47.87
C ASP A 332 20.76 26.96 46.49
N GLN A 333 19.94 26.95 45.43
CA GLN A 333 20.42 26.92 44.05
C GLN A 333 21.30 28.15 43.77
N ARG A 334 20.81 29.36 44.11
CA ARG A 334 21.54 30.62 43.91
C ARG A 334 22.84 30.69 44.72
N LYS A 335 22.79 30.34 46.01
CA LYS A 335 23.99 30.30 46.87
C LYS A 335 25.07 29.37 46.32
N ARG A 336 24.69 28.18 45.87
CA ARG A 336 25.63 27.20 45.31
C ARG A 336 26.14 27.60 43.93
N LEU A 337 25.32 28.26 43.10
CA LEU A 337 25.77 28.82 41.84
C LEU A 337 26.86 29.88 42.08
N SER A 338 26.65 30.82 43.01
CA SER A 338 27.67 31.82 43.38
C SER A 338 28.99 31.14 43.78
N VAL A 339 28.93 30.13 44.65
CA VAL A 339 30.13 29.38 45.07
C VAL A 339 30.85 28.72 43.89
N LEU A 340 30.11 28.19 42.91
CA LEU A 340 30.69 27.59 41.71
C LEU A 340 31.35 28.64 40.80
N LEU A 341 30.77 29.83 40.69
CA LEU A 341 31.30 30.93 39.87
C LEU A 341 32.51 31.61 40.54
N ASP A 342 32.48 31.78 41.86
CA ASP A 342 33.52 32.44 42.64
C ASP A 342 34.77 31.55 42.80
N GLY A 343 34.58 30.23 42.81
CA GLY A 343 35.67 29.24 42.93
C GLY A 343 36.70 29.26 41.79
N ASN A 344 36.40 29.94 40.67
CA ASN A 344 37.26 30.05 39.49
C ASN A 344 37.97 31.42 39.38
N THR A 345 37.75 32.34 40.32
CA THR A 345 38.33 33.71 40.28
C THR A 345 39.69 33.82 40.99
N ARG A 346 40.45 32.72 41.12
CA ARG A 346 41.76 32.69 41.79
C ARG A 346 42.89 32.22 40.90
#